data_AF-A0A3A5W1K3-F1
#
_entry.id   AF-A0A3A5W1K3-F1
#
_cell.length_a   1.000
_cell.length_b   1.000
_cell.length_c   1.000
_cell.angle_alpha   90.00
_cell.angle_beta   90.00
_cell.angle_gamma   90.00
#
_symmetry.space_group_name_H-M   'P 1'
#
loop_
_entity.id
_entity.type
_entity.pdbx_description
1 polymer ?
#
loop_
_entity_poly.entity_id
_entity_poly.type
_entity_poly.pdbx_seq_one_letter_code
_entity_poly.pdbx_strand_id
1 'polypeptide(L)'
;MHIAASESRSSMGPYSVMMWLIFFLTPLICWFFTVHKPESRVPIKDWFHQIRQHRYYFHILGYLAIIGLKSITDSLNEPIKERTGHWTDLVFSIEGNLTHHVQDFFLNDVLTDILNFHYLFIYLFLIYVTTVYYAYSGDRDMTDKVTLNYLLIYVLAVPYYLFFNVEVTSSWIPGMESLLYHEGWYSVFYSRNDPLDNAVPSLHVAIPFGILLLNYLHVKEKGIALKEWRHYRYHMFVLLNTILFMFAILYLGIHWFIDIPLGMLIGGVGALFIHHLQPRIRNDYGSFFKGFSAKKIRQHLLIEGVVTLLLFTTILMAVQVQENSVDERVSFQLGPNESLYEIIQPHQEDIYVESNVTNLDETITIEVVVLGIEIAQPSMNNGSIDWNIVRSLGAVYTISPMSTLQLEISSPDDYSYILIHNPSENSSGDVVQVRIINDYHEDVMVQALALSICSMWMTGFVINRLRRLYKYNRKFYDSTPSHLWEEE
;
A
#
# COMPACT_ATOMS: atom_id res chain seq x y z
N MET A 1 -18.81 2.24 0.52
CA MET A 1 -19.76 2.95 -0.35
C MET A 1 -19.56 4.48 -0.31
N HIS A 2 -18.43 4.97 0.21
CA HIS A 2 -17.97 6.36 0.08
C HIS A 2 -17.02 6.59 -1.12
N ILE A 3 -16.73 5.55 -1.92
CA ILE A 3 -15.94 5.66 -3.17
C ILE A 3 -16.80 6.17 -4.34
N ALA A 4 -18.11 6.35 -4.15
CA ALA A 4 -19.07 6.65 -5.23
C ALA A 4 -19.83 7.97 -5.04
N ALA A 5 -19.42 8.84 -4.13
CA ALA A 5 -20.21 10.00 -3.73
C ALA A 5 -19.43 11.33 -3.75
N SER A 6 -18.75 11.65 -4.85
CA SER A 6 -18.52 13.05 -5.30
C SER A 6 -17.94 13.15 -6.72
N GLU A 7 -18.33 12.27 -7.66
CA GLU A 7 -17.99 12.52 -9.08
C GLU A 7 -18.91 13.63 -9.63
N SER A 8 -18.35 14.83 -9.81
CA SER A 8 -19.02 15.92 -10.51
C SER A 8 -19.24 15.55 -11.99
N ARG A 9 -20.38 16.01 -12.54
CA ARG A 9 -20.91 15.60 -13.85
C ARG A 9 -20.01 16.10 -15.00
N SER A 10 -19.27 15.20 -15.67
CA SER A 10 -19.23 15.13 -17.16
C SER A 10 -18.29 14.07 -17.78
N SER A 11 -17.40 13.41 -17.04
CA SER A 11 -16.60 12.27 -17.54
C SER A 11 -16.38 11.23 -16.45
N MET A 12 -16.49 9.94 -16.79
CA MET A 12 -16.15 8.85 -15.85
C MET A 12 -14.67 8.95 -15.47
N GLY A 13 -14.36 9.01 -14.17
CA GLY A 13 -12.98 9.06 -13.69
C GLY A 13 -12.17 7.80 -14.04
N PRO A 14 -10.82 7.84 -13.94
CA PRO A 14 -9.96 6.71 -14.26
C PRO A 14 -10.36 5.43 -13.54
N TYR A 15 -10.66 5.51 -12.24
CA TYR A 15 -11.11 4.38 -11.43
C TYR A 15 -12.37 3.72 -12.00
N SER A 16 -13.39 4.53 -12.28
CA SER A 16 -14.67 4.07 -12.83
C SER A 16 -14.44 3.34 -14.16
N VAL A 17 -13.62 3.90 -15.05
CA VAL A 17 -13.26 3.26 -16.33
C VAL A 17 -12.53 1.92 -16.11
N MET A 18 -11.53 1.88 -15.22
CA MET A 18 -10.77 0.66 -14.92
C MET A 18 -11.67 -0.43 -14.33
N MET A 19 -12.59 -0.08 -13.42
CA MET A 19 -13.50 -1.05 -12.80
C MET A 19 -14.46 -1.68 -13.82
N TRP A 20 -15.01 -0.89 -14.75
CA TRP A 20 -15.83 -1.45 -15.83
C TRP A 20 -15.02 -2.34 -16.76
N LEU A 21 -13.79 -1.93 -17.10
CA LEU A 21 -12.91 -2.71 -17.95
C LEU A 21 -12.55 -4.06 -17.29
N ILE A 22 -12.22 -4.06 -15.99
CA ILE A 22 -12.00 -5.28 -15.21
C ILE A 22 -13.25 -6.16 -15.23
N PHE A 23 -14.42 -5.60 -14.94
CA PHE A 23 -15.68 -6.35 -14.88
C PHE A 23 -15.97 -7.06 -16.22
N PHE A 24 -15.88 -6.36 -17.35
CA PHE A 24 -16.15 -6.93 -18.67
C PHE A 24 -15.06 -7.89 -19.16
N LEU A 25 -13.78 -7.65 -18.82
CA LEU A 25 -12.69 -8.53 -19.21
C LEU A 25 -12.60 -9.79 -18.34
N THR A 26 -13.14 -9.78 -17.13
CA THR A 26 -13.04 -10.91 -16.18
C THR A 26 -13.49 -12.24 -16.80
N PRO A 27 -14.69 -12.37 -17.42
CA PRO A 27 -15.11 -13.63 -18.05
C PRO A 27 -14.18 -14.08 -19.18
N LEU A 28 -13.69 -13.14 -20.00
CA LEU A 28 -12.78 -13.43 -21.12
C LEU A 28 -11.45 -13.98 -20.61
N ILE A 29 -10.93 -13.38 -19.54
CA ILE A 29 -9.64 -13.75 -18.97
C ILE A 29 -9.73 -15.09 -18.22
N CYS A 30 -10.79 -15.28 -17.42
CA CYS A 30 -11.07 -16.57 -16.80
C CYS A 30 -11.23 -17.68 -17.85
N TRP A 31 -11.91 -17.40 -18.96
CA TRP A 31 -12.01 -18.32 -20.09
C TRP A 31 -10.64 -18.61 -20.71
N PHE A 32 -9.86 -17.57 -21.04
CA PHE A 32 -8.54 -17.67 -21.66
C PHE A 32 -7.58 -18.56 -20.86
N PHE A 33 -7.46 -18.32 -19.55
CA PHE A 33 -6.59 -19.10 -18.66
C PHE A 33 -7.10 -20.52 -18.37
N THR A 34 -8.27 -20.89 -18.83
CA THR A 34 -8.84 -22.25 -18.65
C THR A 34 -9.09 -22.96 -19.98
N VAL A 35 -8.69 -22.40 -21.14
CA VAL A 35 -8.91 -23.02 -22.46
C VAL A 35 -8.31 -24.41 -22.55
N HIS A 36 -7.17 -24.66 -21.91
CA HIS A 36 -6.50 -25.96 -21.92
C HIS A 36 -7.13 -27.00 -20.98
N LYS A 37 -8.06 -26.61 -20.10
CA LYS A 37 -8.75 -27.48 -19.12
C LYS A 37 -10.21 -27.08 -18.90
N PRO A 38 -11.06 -27.17 -19.93
CA PRO A 38 -12.47 -26.77 -19.82
C PRO A 38 -13.24 -27.54 -18.75
N GLU A 39 -12.85 -28.77 -18.44
CA GLU A 39 -13.44 -29.64 -17.41
C GLU A 39 -13.29 -29.11 -15.98
N SER A 40 -12.35 -28.19 -15.75
CA SER A 40 -12.14 -27.58 -14.42
C SER A 40 -13.09 -26.42 -14.12
N ARG A 41 -13.87 -25.97 -15.11
CA ARG A 41 -14.73 -24.79 -15.01
C ARG A 41 -16.03 -25.12 -14.26
N VAL A 42 -16.43 -24.21 -13.37
CA VAL A 42 -17.73 -24.24 -12.72
C VAL A 42 -18.82 -23.89 -13.74
N PRO A 43 -19.82 -24.76 -13.98
CA PRO A 43 -20.94 -24.45 -14.86
C PRO A 43 -21.74 -23.25 -14.35
N ILE A 44 -22.20 -22.38 -15.26
CA ILE A 44 -22.97 -21.16 -14.93
C ILE A 44 -24.15 -21.47 -13.99
N LYS A 45 -24.88 -22.56 -14.27
CA LYS A 45 -26.04 -23.02 -13.48
C LYS A 45 -25.71 -23.35 -12.02
N ASP A 46 -24.45 -23.69 -11.72
CA ASP A 46 -24.03 -24.17 -10.40
C ASP A 46 -23.39 -23.05 -9.55
N TRP A 47 -23.19 -21.84 -10.10
CA TRP A 47 -22.53 -20.74 -9.38
C TRP A 47 -23.22 -20.34 -8.07
N PHE A 48 -24.55 -20.27 -8.06
CA PHE A 48 -25.29 -19.95 -6.83
C PHE A 48 -25.09 -21.03 -5.76
N HIS A 49 -25.06 -22.30 -6.18
CA HIS A 49 -24.77 -23.41 -5.29
C HIS A 49 -23.35 -23.31 -4.72
N GLN A 50 -22.35 -23.03 -5.58
CA GLN A 50 -20.96 -22.85 -5.18
C GLN A 50 -20.77 -21.71 -4.18
N ILE A 51 -21.36 -20.53 -4.45
CA ILE A 51 -21.29 -19.37 -3.54
C ILE A 51 -21.84 -19.72 -2.17
N ARG A 52 -22.97 -20.43 -2.10
CA ARG A 52 -23.59 -20.82 -0.83
C ARG A 52 -22.81 -21.93 -0.12
N GLN A 53 -22.41 -22.96 -0.86
CA GLN A 53 -21.71 -24.14 -0.33
C GLN A 53 -20.34 -23.76 0.22
N HIS A 54 -19.59 -22.93 -0.51
CA HIS A 54 -18.28 -22.44 -0.11
C HIS A 54 -18.32 -21.13 0.66
N ARG A 55 -19.51 -20.59 0.93
CA ARG A 55 -19.71 -19.38 1.74
C ARG A 55 -18.89 -18.18 1.25
N TYR A 56 -18.81 -17.98 -0.07
CA TYR A 56 -18.07 -16.88 -0.69
C TYR A 56 -18.60 -15.49 -0.31
N TYR A 57 -19.78 -15.39 0.30
CA TYR A 57 -20.25 -14.14 0.91
C TYR A 57 -19.31 -13.62 2.03
N PHE A 58 -18.54 -14.49 2.69
CA PHE A 58 -17.48 -14.05 3.62
C PHE A 58 -16.29 -13.40 2.89
N HIS A 59 -16.04 -13.75 1.63
CA HIS A 59 -15.00 -13.09 0.82
C HIS A 59 -15.41 -11.66 0.50
N ILE A 60 -16.69 -11.43 0.18
CA ILE A 60 -17.25 -10.08 -0.02
C ILE A 60 -17.11 -9.25 1.26
N LEU A 61 -17.47 -9.81 2.42
CA LEU A 61 -17.25 -9.16 3.72
C LEU A 61 -15.76 -8.85 3.96
N GLY A 62 -14.86 -9.74 3.54
CA GLY A 62 -13.41 -9.51 3.57
C GLY A 62 -13.00 -8.27 2.77
N TYR A 63 -13.46 -8.13 1.52
CA TYR A 63 -13.18 -6.93 0.72
C TYR A 63 -13.77 -5.66 1.34
N LEU A 64 -14.98 -5.72 1.92
CA LEU A 64 -15.55 -4.58 2.65
C LEU A 64 -14.74 -4.23 3.90
N ALA A 65 -14.21 -5.22 4.60
CA ALA A 65 -13.33 -5.00 5.75
C ALA A 65 -12.03 -4.30 5.36
N ILE A 66 -11.48 -4.56 4.17
CA ILE A 66 -10.29 -3.85 3.67
C ILE A 66 -10.59 -2.37 3.46
N ILE A 67 -11.74 -2.05 2.85
CA ILE A 67 -12.15 -0.64 2.66
C ILE A 67 -12.28 0.07 4.01
N GLY A 68 -12.91 -0.59 4.99
CA GLY A 68 -13.03 -0.05 6.35
C GLY A 68 -11.68 0.12 7.04
N LEU A 69 -10.80 -0.88 6.94
CA LEU A 69 -9.47 -0.85 7.54
C LEU A 69 -8.61 0.25 6.93
N LYS A 70 -8.63 0.41 5.59
CA LYS A 70 -7.95 1.51 4.91
C LYS A 70 -8.43 2.85 5.42
N SER A 71 -9.75 3.06 5.43
CA SER A 71 -10.33 4.32 5.90
C SER A 71 -9.93 4.65 7.34
N ILE A 72 -9.85 3.65 8.23
CA ILE A 72 -9.41 3.85 9.62
C ILE A 72 -7.90 4.15 9.67
N THR A 73 -7.07 3.42 8.92
CA THR A 73 -5.63 3.65 8.88
C THR A 73 -5.31 5.06 8.36
N ASP A 74 -5.93 5.47 7.26
CA ASP A 74 -5.72 6.80 6.67
C ASP A 74 -6.15 7.91 7.63
N SER A 75 -7.31 7.76 8.31
CA SER A 75 -7.77 8.75 9.30
C SER A 75 -6.88 8.85 10.54
N LEU A 76 -6.09 7.80 10.82
CA LEU A 76 -5.14 7.81 11.92
C LEU A 76 -3.76 8.31 11.50
N ASN A 77 -3.41 8.23 10.21
CA ASN A 77 -2.06 8.50 9.72
C ASN A 77 -1.69 9.98 9.85
N GLU A 78 -2.45 10.89 9.25
CA GLU A 78 -2.10 12.32 9.25
C GLU A 78 -2.04 12.92 10.66
N PRO A 79 -3.02 12.68 11.56
CA PRO A 79 -2.99 13.32 12.87
C PRO A 79 -1.81 12.91 13.75
N ILE A 80 -1.24 11.72 13.55
CA ILE A 80 -0.07 11.28 14.35
C ILE A 80 1.26 11.78 13.81
N LYS A 81 1.32 12.28 12.56
CA LYS A 81 2.57 12.70 11.88
C LYS A 81 3.29 13.85 12.57
N GLU A 82 2.58 14.70 13.30
CA GLU A 82 3.20 15.71 14.16
C GLU A 82 4.28 15.06 15.05
N ARG A 83 4.00 13.86 15.54
CA ARG A 83 4.91 13.06 16.38
C ARG A 83 5.70 12.02 15.60
N THR A 84 5.09 11.35 14.60
CA THR A 84 5.66 10.16 13.95
C THR A 84 6.39 10.44 12.64
N GLY A 85 6.34 11.61 12.01
CA GLY A 85 7.16 11.95 10.84
C GLY A 85 7.34 10.86 9.78
N HIS A 86 8.57 10.73 9.26
CA HIS A 86 8.94 9.71 8.29
C HIS A 86 10.42 9.31 8.44
N TRP A 87 10.83 8.25 7.75
CA TRP A 87 12.19 7.69 7.72
C TRP A 87 12.87 7.87 6.36
N THR A 88 12.33 8.74 5.49
CA THR A 88 12.81 8.95 4.12
C THR A 88 14.30 9.29 4.07
N ASP A 89 14.80 10.17 4.94
CA ASP A 89 16.23 10.53 4.97
C ASP A 89 17.12 9.32 5.27
N LEU A 90 16.69 8.41 6.16
CA LEU A 90 17.43 7.18 6.44
C LEU A 90 17.49 6.28 5.18
N VAL A 91 16.37 6.12 4.48
CA VAL A 91 16.32 5.32 3.24
C VAL A 91 17.19 5.97 2.16
N PHE A 92 17.07 7.28 1.98
CA PHE A 92 17.87 8.05 1.04
C PHE A 92 19.36 7.99 1.36
N SER A 93 19.76 8.00 2.63
CA SER A 93 21.17 7.85 3.03
C SER A 93 21.80 6.52 2.61
N ILE A 94 20.95 5.49 2.39
CA ILE A 94 21.36 4.14 1.97
C ILE A 94 21.35 4.03 0.44
N GLU A 95 20.30 4.51 -0.22
CA GLU A 95 20.08 4.30 -1.67
C GLU A 95 20.56 5.46 -2.54
N GLY A 96 20.60 6.68 -2.00
CA GLY A 96 20.84 7.91 -2.72
C GLY A 96 19.89 8.07 -3.92
N ASN A 97 20.45 8.48 -5.05
CA ASN A 97 19.71 8.72 -6.29
C ASN A 97 19.51 7.45 -7.16
N LEU A 98 19.63 6.24 -6.58
CA LEU A 98 19.57 5.01 -7.37
C LEU A 98 18.28 4.89 -8.19
N THR A 99 17.13 5.18 -7.59
CA THR A 99 15.83 5.14 -8.27
C THR A 99 15.75 6.18 -9.39
N HIS A 100 16.24 7.40 -9.16
CA HIS A 100 16.29 8.46 -10.18
C HIS A 100 17.15 8.04 -11.38
N HIS A 101 18.32 7.42 -11.17
CA HIS A 101 19.13 6.90 -12.28
C HIS A 101 18.40 5.82 -13.12
N VAL A 102 17.52 5.02 -12.50
CA VAL A 102 16.69 4.06 -13.23
C VAL A 102 15.65 4.79 -14.08
N GLN A 103 14.97 5.78 -13.51
CA GLN A 103 14.01 6.59 -14.24
C GLN A 103 14.68 7.29 -15.45
N ASP A 104 15.77 8.03 -15.23
CA ASP A 104 16.52 8.74 -16.26
C ASP A 104 16.96 7.84 -17.43
N PHE A 105 17.44 6.64 -17.12
CA PHE A 105 17.94 5.72 -18.14
C PHE A 105 16.83 5.20 -19.06
N PHE A 106 15.63 5.01 -18.52
CA PHE A 106 14.51 4.41 -19.24
C PHE A 106 13.45 5.43 -19.70
N LEU A 107 13.57 6.70 -19.31
CA LEU A 107 12.53 7.72 -19.47
C LEU A 107 12.06 7.80 -20.92
N ASN A 108 10.78 7.50 -21.11
CA ASN A 108 10.13 7.48 -22.41
C ASN A 108 8.61 7.60 -22.27
N ASP A 109 8.00 8.56 -22.97
CA ASP A 109 6.56 8.84 -22.88
C ASP A 109 5.68 7.59 -23.12
N VAL A 110 5.99 6.80 -24.14
CA VAL A 110 5.22 5.58 -24.46
C VAL A 110 5.37 4.53 -23.37
N LEU A 111 6.57 4.39 -22.80
CA LEU A 111 6.80 3.50 -21.66
C LEU A 111 6.02 3.99 -20.44
N THR A 112 6.03 5.30 -20.16
CA THR A 112 5.27 5.94 -19.08
C THR A 112 3.78 5.65 -19.20
N ASP A 113 3.18 5.86 -20.37
CA ASP A 113 1.75 5.57 -20.60
C ASP A 113 1.41 4.10 -20.34
N ILE A 114 2.24 3.18 -20.85
CA ILE A 114 2.06 1.73 -20.67
C ILE A 114 2.18 1.36 -19.19
N LEU A 115 3.16 1.92 -18.47
CA LEU A 115 3.40 1.60 -17.07
C LEU A 115 2.38 2.24 -16.14
N ASN A 116 1.90 3.46 -16.42
CA ASN A 116 0.79 4.08 -15.71
C ASN A 116 -0.48 3.24 -15.83
N PHE A 117 -0.83 2.82 -17.05
CA PHE A 117 -1.95 1.91 -17.27
C PHE A 117 -1.73 0.56 -16.56
N HIS A 118 -0.55 -0.06 -16.74
CA HIS A 118 -0.21 -1.33 -16.10
C HIS A 118 -0.35 -1.25 -14.58
N TYR A 119 0.23 -0.22 -13.97
CA TYR A 119 0.27 -0.04 -12.54
C TYR A 119 -1.13 0.01 -11.94
N LEU A 120 -2.01 0.88 -12.48
CA LEU A 120 -3.38 1.01 -11.98
C LEU A 120 -4.24 -0.21 -12.33
N PHE A 121 -4.25 -0.60 -13.61
CA PHE A 121 -5.17 -1.61 -14.12
C PHE A 121 -4.81 -3.01 -13.62
N ILE A 122 -3.54 -3.42 -13.76
CA ILE A 122 -3.12 -4.79 -13.41
C ILE A 122 -3.19 -5.01 -11.91
N TYR A 123 -2.98 -3.98 -11.08
CA TYR A 123 -3.06 -4.12 -9.64
C TYR A 123 -4.49 -4.46 -9.19
N LEU A 124 -5.47 -3.66 -9.60
CA LEU A 124 -6.89 -3.91 -9.36
C LEU A 124 -7.33 -5.25 -9.98
N PHE A 125 -6.83 -5.56 -11.17
CA PHE A 125 -7.07 -6.82 -11.85
C PHE A 125 -6.58 -8.02 -11.03
N LEU A 126 -5.34 -8.01 -10.52
CA LEU A 126 -4.78 -9.14 -9.77
C LEU A 126 -5.54 -9.38 -8.47
N ILE A 127 -6.00 -8.34 -7.79
CA ILE A 127 -6.75 -8.49 -6.54
C ILE A 127 -8.12 -9.13 -6.79
N TYR A 128 -8.86 -8.64 -7.79
CA TYR A 128 -10.24 -9.08 -8.06
C TYR A 128 -10.28 -10.36 -8.90
N VAL A 129 -9.61 -10.36 -10.06
CA VAL A 129 -9.71 -11.45 -11.04
C VAL A 129 -9.02 -12.71 -10.56
N THR A 130 -7.97 -12.63 -9.75
CA THR A 130 -7.35 -13.84 -9.16
C THR A 130 -8.37 -14.63 -8.33
N THR A 131 -9.13 -13.94 -7.48
CA THR A 131 -10.18 -14.56 -6.66
C THR A 131 -11.27 -15.18 -7.53
N VAL A 132 -11.77 -14.43 -8.51
CA VAL A 132 -12.82 -14.91 -9.43
C VAL A 132 -12.33 -16.08 -10.27
N TYR A 133 -11.08 -16.06 -10.73
CA TYR A 133 -10.46 -17.12 -11.53
C TYR A 133 -10.37 -18.44 -10.76
N TYR A 134 -9.92 -18.43 -9.51
CA TYR A 134 -9.88 -19.64 -8.70
C TYR A 134 -11.27 -20.17 -8.36
N ALA A 135 -12.23 -19.27 -8.10
CA ALA A 135 -13.62 -19.66 -7.89
C ALA A 135 -14.22 -20.30 -9.17
N TYR A 136 -13.99 -19.67 -10.32
CA TYR A 136 -14.44 -20.18 -11.62
C TYR A 136 -13.81 -21.53 -11.99
N SER A 137 -12.57 -21.77 -11.57
CA SER A 137 -11.86 -23.03 -11.81
C SER A 137 -12.11 -24.11 -10.74
N GLY A 138 -13.06 -23.85 -9.83
CA GLY A 138 -13.42 -24.77 -8.75
C GLY A 138 -12.29 -25.05 -7.75
N ASP A 139 -11.37 -24.11 -7.54
CA ASP A 139 -10.30 -24.22 -6.54
C ASP A 139 -10.69 -23.48 -5.24
N ARG A 140 -11.45 -24.16 -4.38
CA ARG A 140 -11.92 -23.59 -3.11
C ARG A 140 -10.77 -23.07 -2.25
N ASP A 141 -9.75 -23.89 -2.05
CA ASP A 141 -8.66 -23.57 -1.13
C ASP A 141 -7.85 -22.36 -1.62
N MET A 142 -7.55 -22.32 -2.92
CA MET A 142 -6.87 -21.15 -3.48
C MET A 142 -7.75 -19.90 -3.47
N THR A 143 -9.05 -20.02 -3.73
CA THR A 143 -10.00 -18.90 -3.63
C THR A 143 -9.97 -18.28 -2.23
N ASP A 144 -10.03 -19.10 -1.19
CA ASP A 144 -9.97 -18.65 0.21
C ASP A 144 -8.63 -17.97 0.51
N LYS A 145 -7.53 -18.66 0.15
CA LYS A 145 -6.17 -18.23 0.46
C LYS A 145 -5.85 -16.89 -0.17
N VAL A 146 -6.16 -16.69 -1.46
CA VAL A 146 -5.85 -15.42 -2.14
C VAL A 146 -6.75 -14.27 -1.71
N THR A 147 -8.03 -14.53 -1.42
CA THR A 147 -8.94 -13.47 -0.94
C THR A 147 -8.45 -12.95 0.40
N LEU A 148 -8.13 -13.85 1.33
CA LEU A 148 -7.66 -13.49 2.66
C LEU A 148 -6.23 -12.95 2.63
N ASN A 149 -5.39 -13.37 1.68
CA ASN A 149 -4.04 -12.84 1.50
C ASN A 149 -4.06 -11.31 1.37
N TYR A 150 -4.97 -10.76 0.57
CA TYR A 150 -5.06 -9.32 0.38
C TYR A 150 -5.41 -8.59 1.70
N LEU A 151 -6.45 -9.04 2.40
CA LEU A 151 -6.85 -8.49 3.70
C LEU A 151 -5.71 -8.55 4.72
N LEU A 152 -5.05 -9.70 4.82
CA LEU A 152 -4.04 -9.96 5.84
C LEU A 152 -2.74 -9.22 5.57
N ILE A 153 -2.34 -9.08 4.31
CA ILE A 153 -1.20 -8.24 3.93
C ILE A 153 -1.48 -6.77 4.29
N TYR A 154 -2.71 -6.28 4.08
CA TYR A 154 -3.07 -4.93 4.47
C TYR A 154 -3.00 -4.74 5.99
N VAL A 155 -3.55 -5.68 6.77
CA VAL A 155 -3.40 -5.69 8.25
C VAL A 155 -1.93 -5.67 8.65
N LEU A 156 -1.07 -6.45 7.98
CA LEU A 156 0.35 -6.51 8.29
C LEU A 156 1.08 -5.19 8.00
N ALA A 157 0.66 -4.45 6.96
CA ALA A 157 1.27 -3.18 6.55
C ALA A 157 0.97 -2.02 7.51
N VAL A 158 -0.16 -2.04 8.23
CA VAL A 158 -0.60 -0.97 9.15
C VAL A 158 0.51 -0.35 10.02
N PRO A 159 1.29 -1.10 10.83
CA PRO A 159 2.35 -0.47 11.65
C PRO A 159 3.43 0.22 10.84
N TYR A 160 3.70 -0.23 9.62
CA TYR A 160 4.71 0.39 8.77
C TYR A 160 4.20 1.72 8.22
N TYR A 161 2.94 1.77 7.82
CA TYR A 161 2.28 2.98 7.32
C TYR A 161 1.92 4.00 8.39
N LEU A 162 1.99 3.66 9.67
CA LEU A 162 1.71 4.59 10.77
C LEU A 162 2.98 5.06 11.50
N PHE A 163 4.03 4.24 11.53
CA PHE A 163 5.22 4.49 12.36
C PHE A 163 6.56 4.36 11.62
N PHE A 164 6.54 3.84 10.39
CA PHE A 164 7.73 3.67 9.56
C PHE A 164 7.50 4.27 8.16
N ASN A 165 6.77 5.38 8.11
CA ASN A 165 6.38 6.08 6.91
C ASN A 165 7.63 6.50 6.12
N VAL A 166 7.54 6.42 4.81
CA VAL A 166 8.60 6.81 3.88
C VAL A 166 7.94 7.45 2.68
N GLU A 167 8.31 8.69 2.44
CA GLU A 167 7.87 9.48 1.30
C GLU A 167 8.24 8.79 -0.02
N VAL A 168 7.40 8.98 -1.04
CA VAL A 168 7.68 8.52 -2.41
C VAL A 168 8.98 9.15 -2.94
N THR A 169 9.66 8.47 -3.87
CA THR A 169 10.96 8.94 -4.37
C THR A 169 10.87 10.28 -5.09
N SER A 170 9.79 10.53 -5.83
CA SER A 170 9.55 11.79 -6.55
C SER A 170 9.24 13.00 -5.66
N SER A 171 8.92 12.82 -4.38
CA SER A 171 8.74 13.93 -3.42
C SER A 171 10.02 14.25 -2.65
N TRP A 172 11.05 13.41 -2.74
CA TRP A 172 12.27 13.54 -1.97
C TRP A 172 13.54 13.73 -2.79
N ILE A 173 13.64 13.12 -3.97
CA ILE A 173 14.85 13.19 -4.82
C ILE A 173 14.72 14.38 -5.78
N PRO A 174 15.55 15.43 -5.63
CA PRO A 174 15.57 16.54 -6.58
C PRO A 174 15.89 16.06 -7.99
N GLY A 175 15.14 16.57 -8.96
CA GLY A 175 15.23 16.26 -10.39
C GLY A 175 14.35 15.11 -10.85
N MET A 176 13.80 14.31 -9.92
CA MET A 176 13.03 13.13 -10.27
C MET A 176 11.57 13.48 -10.64
N GLU A 177 11.11 12.99 -11.79
CA GLU A 177 9.74 13.25 -12.26
C GLU A 177 8.71 12.37 -11.54
N SER A 178 7.56 12.98 -11.22
CA SER A 178 6.43 12.32 -10.56
C SER A 178 5.45 11.77 -11.61
N LEU A 179 5.94 10.82 -12.41
CA LEU A 179 5.28 10.30 -13.62
C LEU A 179 3.87 9.73 -13.39
N LEU A 180 3.56 9.31 -12.17
CA LEU A 180 2.25 8.81 -11.80
C LEU A 180 1.32 9.91 -11.27
N TYR A 181 1.83 10.79 -10.41
CA TYR A 181 1.00 11.71 -9.65
C TYR A 181 0.71 13.02 -10.37
N HIS A 182 1.63 13.48 -11.23
CA HIS A 182 1.49 14.75 -11.95
C HIS A 182 0.97 14.54 -13.38
N GLU A 183 0.09 13.57 -13.56
CA GLU A 183 -0.60 13.31 -14.83
C GLU A 183 -2.08 13.66 -14.66
N GLY A 184 -2.56 14.67 -15.39
CA GLY A 184 -3.85 15.31 -15.08
C GLY A 184 -5.07 14.37 -15.05
N TRP A 185 -5.07 13.29 -15.83
CA TRP A 185 -6.17 12.29 -15.79
C TRP A 185 -6.16 11.45 -14.50
N TYR A 186 -5.01 11.28 -13.86
CA TYR A 186 -4.82 10.42 -12.69
C TYR A 186 -4.57 11.18 -11.38
N SER A 187 -4.10 12.42 -11.43
CA SER A 187 -3.66 13.20 -10.27
C SER A 187 -4.73 13.30 -9.17
N VAL A 188 -5.94 13.71 -9.53
CA VAL A 188 -7.08 13.81 -8.61
C VAL A 188 -7.43 12.45 -7.99
N PHE A 189 -7.34 11.37 -8.75
CA PHE A 189 -7.58 10.02 -8.23
C PHE A 189 -6.52 9.63 -7.20
N TYR A 190 -5.25 9.84 -7.51
CA TYR A 190 -4.18 9.47 -6.59
C TYR A 190 -4.18 10.31 -5.33
N SER A 191 -4.36 11.63 -5.41
CA SER A 191 -4.39 12.47 -4.21
C SER A 191 -5.57 12.22 -3.27
N ARG A 192 -6.64 11.57 -3.75
CA ARG A 192 -7.74 11.09 -2.89
C ARG A 192 -7.49 9.73 -2.25
N ASN A 193 -6.56 8.93 -2.78
CA ASN A 193 -6.41 7.52 -2.43
C ASN A 193 -5.03 7.16 -1.87
N ASP A 194 -4.03 7.99 -2.12
CA ASP A 194 -2.63 7.80 -1.75
C ASP A 194 -2.11 9.04 -0.97
N PRO A 195 -1.68 8.87 0.29
CA PRO A 195 -1.10 9.93 1.09
C PRO A 195 0.37 10.26 0.76
N LEU A 196 0.98 9.59 -0.24
CA LEU A 196 2.35 9.81 -0.75
C LEU A 196 3.50 9.47 0.20
N ASP A 197 3.20 8.93 1.38
CA ASP A 197 4.16 8.62 2.46
C ASP A 197 4.17 7.12 2.86
N ASN A 198 3.46 6.29 2.10
CA ASN A 198 3.29 4.85 2.34
C ASN A 198 4.16 3.98 1.40
N ALA A 199 5.35 4.47 1.04
CA ALA A 199 6.24 3.75 0.13
C ALA A 199 6.74 2.42 0.73
N VAL A 200 7.20 2.44 1.99
CA VAL A 200 7.67 1.25 2.69
C VAL A 200 6.54 0.62 3.50
N PRO A 201 6.22 -0.68 3.31
CA PRO A 201 6.62 -1.59 2.23
C PRO A 201 5.68 -1.51 1.02
N SER A 202 6.16 -1.89 -0.16
CA SER A 202 5.32 -1.85 -1.37
C SER A 202 4.26 -2.96 -1.38
N LEU A 203 2.99 -2.58 -1.26
CA LEU A 203 1.85 -3.50 -1.41
C LEU A 203 1.69 -4.04 -2.84
N HIS A 204 2.09 -3.26 -3.83
CA HIS A 204 2.14 -3.65 -5.24
C HIS A 204 3.10 -4.83 -5.47
N VAL A 205 4.09 -5.01 -4.59
CA VAL A 205 4.95 -6.19 -4.57
C VAL A 205 4.41 -7.26 -3.61
N ALA A 206 4.00 -6.87 -2.40
CA ALA A 206 3.59 -7.79 -1.34
C ALA A 206 2.43 -8.70 -1.75
N ILE A 207 1.38 -8.14 -2.36
CA ILE A 207 0.17 -8.89 -2.73
C ILE A 207 0.47 -9.94 -3.81
N PRO A 208 1.01 -9.59 -4.99
CA PRO A 208 1.27 -10.59 -6.01
C PRO A 208 2.38 -11.56 -5.62
N PHE A 209 3.38 -11.13 -4.85
CA PHE A 209 4.35 -12.06 -4.25
C PHE A 209 3.67 -13.05 -3.29
N GLY A 210 2.76 -12.58 -2.43
CA GLY A 210 1.97 -13.43 -1.54
C GLY A 210 1.14 -14.47 -2.31
N ILE A 211 0.53 -14.08 -3.44
CA ILE A 211 -0.16 -15.01 -4.36
C ILE A 211 0.81 -16.07 -4.91
N LEU A 212 2.00 -15.67 -5.37
CA LEU A 212 3.01 -16.60 -5.89
C LEU A 212 3.47 -17.59 -4.83
N LEU A 213 3.72 -17.10 -3.60
CA LEU A 213 4.11 -17.96 -2.50
C LEU A 213 2.98 -18.92 -2.11
N LEU A 214 1.74 -18.46 -2.04
CA LEU A 214 0.57 -19.32 -1.79
C LEU A 214 0.44 -20.43 -2.82
N ASN A 215 0.57 -20.08 -4.11
CA ASN A 215 0.57 -21.04 -5.21
C ASN A 215 1.65 -22.11 -4.98
N TYR A 216 2.87 -21.68 -4.64
CA TYR A 216 3.99 -22.57 -4.37
C TYR A 216 3.74 -23.48 -3.16
N LEU A 217 3.30 -22.92 -2.03
CA LEU A 217 3.02 -23.65 -0.79
C LEU A 217 1.94 -24.71 -1.02
N HIS A 218 0.85 -24.35 -1.71
CA HIS A 218 -0.26 -25.24 -2.01
C HIS A 218 0.15 -26.40 -2.93
N VAL A 219 0.95 -26.12 -3.96
CA VAL A 219 1.48 -27.14 -4.89
C VAL A 219 2.44 -28.08 -4.18
N LYS A 220 3.33 -27.56 -3.33
CA LYS A 220 4.27 -28.37 -2.55
C LYS A 220 3.58 -29.29 -1.57
N GLU A 221 2.54 -28.80 -0.90
CA GLU A 221 1.72 -29.59 0.01
C GLU A 221 0.99 -30.74 -0.72
N LYS A 222 0.53 -30.51 -1.95
CA LYS A 222 -0.06 -31.55 -2.81
C LYS A 222 0.96 -32.54 -3.38
N GLY A 223 2.25 -32.33 -3.17
CA GLY A 223 3.32 -33.21 -3.68
C GLY A 223 3.49 -33.20 -5.21
N ILE A 224 2.94 -32.19 -5.90
CA ILE A 224 2.99 -32.07 -7.37
C ILE A 224 4.06 -31.09 -7.83
N ALA A 225 4.56 -31.23 -9.05
CA ALA A 225 5.45 -30.25 -9.65
C ALA A 225 4.66 -29.00 -10.08
N LEU A 226 5.23 -27.81 -9.88
CA LEU A 226 4.56 -26.54 -10.23
C LEU A 226 4.17 -26.45 -11.72
N LYS A 227 4.99 -27.00 -12.61
CA LYS A 227 4.74 -27.05 -14.06
C LYS A 227 3.55 -27.94 -14.44
N GLU A 228 3.24 -28.93 -13.61
CA GLU A 228 2.14 -29.88 -13.82
C GLU A 228 0.81 -29.34 -13.25
N TRP A 229 0.89 -28.31 -12.40
CA TRP A 229 -0.28 -27.71 -11.78
C TRP A 229 -1.19 -27.08 -12.82
N ARG A 230 -2.51 -27.32 -12.70
CA ARG A 230 -3.51 -26.85 -13.67
C ARG A 230 -3.51 -25.32 -13.88
N HIS A 231 -3.07 -24.57 -12.88
CA HIS A 231 -3.01 -23.10 -12.91
C HIS A 231 -1.62 -22.55 -13.26
N TYR A 232 -0.68 -23.38 -13.74
CA TYR A 232 0.70 -22.96 -14.06
C TYR A 232 0.77 -21.74 -14.98
N ARG A 233 -0.07 -21.65 -16.02
CA ARG A 233 -0.11 -20.50 -16.94
C ARG A 233 -0.50 -19.20 -16.23
N TYR A 234 -1.46 -19.29 -15.32
CA TYR A 234 -1.88 -18.17 -14.49
C TYR A 234 -0.79 -17.77 -13.48
N HIS A 235 -0.13 -18.76 -12.86
CA HIS A 235 1.03 -18.51 -12.00
C HIS A 235 2.14 -17.75 -12.74
N MET A 236 2.47 -18.14 -13.97
CA MET A 236 3.45 -17.43 -14.79
C MET A 236 3.00 -16.01 -15.15
N PHE A 237 1.72 -15.81 -15.43
CA PHE A 237 1.16 -14.47 -15.65
C PHE A 237 1.34 -13.58 -14.42
N VAL A 238 1.04 -14.08 -13.22
CA VAL A 238 1.28 -13.33 -11.98
C VAL A 238 2.77 -13.04 -11.83
N LEU A 239 3.65 -14.03 -12.04
CA LEU A 239 5.11 -13.85 -11.90
C LEU A 239 5.67 -12.76 -12.80
N LEU A 240 5.30 -12.77 -14.09
CA LEU A 240 5.76 -11.76 -15.04
C LEU A 240 5.27 -10.37 -14.66
N ASN A 241 4.01 -10.25 -14.21
CA ASN A 241 3.48 -8.97 -13.74
C ASN A 241 4.14 -8.53 -12.43
N THR A 242 4.48 -9.43 -11.51
CA THR A 242 5.22 -9.08 -10.29
C THR A 242 6.59 -8.50 -10.61
N ILE A 243 7.30 -9.07 -11.59
CA ILE A 243 8.60 -8.53 -12.06
C ILE A 243 8.39 -7.16 -12.71
N LEU A 244 7.34 -7.01 -13.52
CA LEU A 244 7.03 -5.74 -14.15
C LEU A 244 6.64 -4.67 -13.11
N PHE A 245 5.91 -5.02 -12.05
CA PHE A 245 5.63 -4.11 -10.93
C PHE A 245 6.90 -3.63 -10.25
N MET A 246 7.86 -4.53 -9.95
CA MET A 246 9.14 -4.12 -9.34
C MET A 246 9.87 -3.07 -10.19
N PHE A 247 9.79 -3.18 -11.52
CA PHE A 247 10.35 -2.17 -12.41
C PHE A 247 9.50 -0.89 -12.45
N ALA A 248 8.18 -1.04 -12.62
CA ALA A 248 7.24 0.06 -12.77
C ALA A 248 7.27 1.01 -11.57
N ILE A 249 7.31 0.48 -10.35
CA ILE A 249 7.30 1.32 -9.15
C ILE A 249 8.55 2.19 -9.00
N LEU A 250 9.69 1.71 -9.47
CA LEU A 250 10.95 2.46 -9.46
C LEU A 250 10.94 3.49 -10.58
N TYR A 251 10.55 3.08 -11.78
CA TYR A 251 10.46 3.95 -12.96
C TYR A 251 9.49 5.12 -12.75
N LEU A 252 8.32 4.86 -12.17
CA LEU A 252 7.27 5.87 -11.97
C LEU A 252 7.57 6.86 -10.83
N GLY A 253 8.65 6.66 -10.07
CA GLY A 253 9.05 7.57 -8.99
C GLY A 253 8.24 7.45 -7.71
N ILE A 254 7.68 6.27 -7.44
CA ILE A 254 6.75 6.08 -6.31
C ILE A 254 7.29 5.18 -5.20
N HIS A 255 8.41 4.49 -5.41
CA HIS A 255 8.99 3.58 -4.43
C HIS A 255 10.53 3.60 -4.46
N TRP A 256 11.11 3.22 -3.32
CA TRP A 256 12.53 2.95 -3.13
C TRP A 256 12.85 1.47 -3.44
N PHE A 257 14.13 1.16 -3.65
CA PHE A 257 14.54 -0.23 -3.90
C PHE A 257 14.29 -1.14 -2.69
N ILE A 258 14.44 -0.64 -1.47
CA ILE A 258 14.22 -1.36 -0.20
C ILE A 258 12.75 -1.79 -0.04
N ASP A 259 11.82 -1.09 -0.69
CA ASP A 259 10.39 -1.36 -0.64
C ASP A 259 10.05 -2.73 -1.25
N ILE A 260 10.86 -3.19 -2.22
CA ILE A 260 10.70 -4.48 -2.90
C ILE A 260 10.94 -5.65 -1.93
N PRO A 261 12.13 -5.83 -1.32
CA PRO A 261 12.37 -6.93 -0.39
C PRO A 261 11.49 -6.82 0.86
N LEU A 262 11.18 -5.62 1.37
CA LEU A 262 10.25 -5.45 2.49
C LEU A 262 8.82 -5.81 2.10
N GLY A 263 8.37 -5.44 0.90
CA GLY A 263 7.09 -5.88 0.33
C GLY A 263 7.02 -7.41 0.20
N MET A 264 8.07 -8.04 -0.33
CA MET A 264 8.16 -9.50 -0.40
C MET A 264 8.12 -10.15 0.99
N LEU A 265 8.77 -9.56 2.00
CA LEU A 265 8.74 -10.03 3.38
C LEU A 265 7.31 -10.03 3.92
N ILE A 266 6.59 -8.91 3.81
CA ILE A 266 5.21 -8.79 4.28
C ILE A 266 4.26 -9.72 3.51
N GLY A 267 4.42 -9.80 2.19
CA GLY A 267 3.69 -10.76 1.37
C GLY A 267 3.95 -12.21 1.79
N GLY A 268 5.20 -12.52 2.15
CA GLY A 268 5.61 -13.82 2.65
C GLY A 268 4.99 -14.20 3.99
N VAL A 269 5.01 -13.26 4.95
CA VAL A 269 4.38 -13.43 6.26
C VAL A 269 2.86 -13.63 6.11
N GLY A 270 2.20 -12.79 5.29
CA GLY A 270 0.77 -12.90 5.00
C GLY A 270 0.40 -14.26 4.39
N ALA A 271 1.14 -14.70 3.38
CA ALA A 271 0.95 -16.00 2.74
C ALA A 271 1.14 -17.17 3.71
N LEU A 272 2.20 -17.16 4.53
CA LEU A 272 2.42 -18.22 5.53
C LEU A 272 1.32 -18.25 6.59
N PHE A 273 0.92 -17.07 7.09
CA PHE A 273 -0.14 -16.94 8.07
C PHE A 273 -1.44 -17.58 7.55
N ILE A 274 -1.90 -17.19 6.37
CA ILE A 274 -3.14 -17.73 5.82
C ILE A 274 -3.01 -19.20 5.41
N HIS A 275 -1.86 -19.62 4.86
CA HIS A 275 -1.64 -21.00 4.48
C HIS A 275 -1.77 -21.95 5.67
N HIS A 276 -1.26 -21.57 6.84
CA HIS A 276 -1.37 -22.38 8.06
C HIS A 276 -2.69 -22.20 8.81
N LEU A 277 -3.38 -21.07 8.66
CA LEU A 277 -4.62 -20.78 9.38
C LEU A 277 -5.90 -21.23 8.64
N GLN A 278 -5.92 -21.14 7.30
CA GLN A 278 -7.10 -21.43 6.48
C GLN A 278 -7.73 -22.82 6.75
N PRO A 279 -6.96 -23.92 6.93
CA PRO A 279 -7.56 -25.22 7.21
C PRO A 279 -8.36 -25.28 8.53
N ARG A 280 -8.01 -24.43 9.50
CA ARG A 280 -8.77 -24.29 10.75
C ARG A 280 -10.03 -23.46 10.56
N ILE A 281 -9.94 -22.35 9.81
CA ILE A 281 -11.09 -21.49 9.51
C ILE A 281 -12.17 -22.28 8.77
N ARG A 282 -11.77 -23.16 7.85
CA ARG A 282 -12.70 -24.00 7.09
C ARG A 282 -13.24 -25.22 7.83
N ASN A 283 -12.76 -25.48 9.05
CA ASN A 283 -13.11 -26.65 9.86
C ASN A 283 -12.88 -28.00 9.15
N ASP A 284 -11.97 -28.05 8.17
CA ASP A 284 -11.68 -29.27 7.40
C ASP A 284 -11.15 -30.40 8.32
N TYR A 285 -10.64 -30.03 9.50
CA TYR A 285 -10.03 -30.92 10.49
C TYR A 285 -10.75 -30.90 11.86
N GLY A 286 -12.02 -30.50 11.89
CA GLY A 286 -12.84 -30.34 13.09
C GLY A 286 -13.08 -28.87 13.46
N SER A 287 -13.70 -28.60 14.61
CA SER A 287 -14.00 -27.22 15.02
C SER A 287 -12.73 -26.36 15.16
N PHE A 288 -12.84 -25.06 14.93
CA PHE A 288 -11.75 -24.10 15.04
C PHE A 288 -10.93 -24.23 16.35
N PHE A 289 -11.61 -24.48 17.47
CA PHE A 289 -11.00 -24.62 18.80
C PHE A 289 -10.54 -26.05 19.13
N LYS A 290 -10.64 -27.00 18.20
CA LYS A 290 -10.24 -28.39 18.44
C LYS A 290 -8.75 -28.48 18.76
N GLY A 291 -8.41 -29.19 19.83
CA GLY A 291 -7.03 -29.36 20.31
C GLY A 291 -6.46 -28.15 21.08
N PHE A 292 -7.29 -27.15 21.39
CA PHE A 292 -6.92 -26.10 22.32
C PHE A 292 -6.87 -26.70 23.72
N SER A 293 -5.70 -26.65 24.36
CA SER A 293 -5.49 -27.01 25.76
C SER A 293 -4.89 -25.82 26.50
N ALA A 294 -5.10 -25.73 27.81
CA ALA A 294 -4.52 -24.65 28.62
C ALA A 294 -2.99 -24.55 28.44
N LYS A 295 -2.31 -25.70 28.28
CA LYS A 295 -0.87 -25.77 27.97
C LYS A 295 -0.54 -25.18 26.61
N LYS A 296 -1.26 -25.57 25.53
CA LYS A 296 -1.02 -25.05 24.18
C LYS A 296 -1.33 -23.55 24.12
N ILE A 297 -2.45 -23.10 24.70
CA ILE A 297 -2.81 -21.67 24.78
C ILE A 297 -1.71 -20.87 25.49
N ARG A 298 -1.24 -21.34 26.66
CA ARG A 298 -0.16 -20.65 27.40
C ARG A 298 1.14 -20.55 26.59
N GLN A 299 1.49 -21.60 25.84
CA GLN A 299 2.68 -21.58 24.98
C GLN A 299 2.53 -20.58 23.84
N HIS A 300 1.38 -20.57 23.16
CA HIS A 300 1.06 -19.60 22.11
C HIS A 300 1.13 -18.17 22.67
N LEU A 301 0.45 -17.88 23.78
CA LEU A 301 0.47 -16.57 24.44
C LEU A 301 1.89 -16.14 24.85
N LEU A 302 2.73 -17.06 25.32
CA LEU A 302 4.09 -16.71 25.73
C LEU A 302 4.93 -16.29 24.54
N ILE A 303 4.96 -17.07 23.46
CA ILE A 303 5.89 -16.80 22.34
C ILE A 303 5.36 -15.69 21.46
N GLU A 304 4.08 -15.75 21.09
CA GLU A 304 3.44 -14.73 20.27
C GLU A 304 3.36 -13.42 21.04
N GLY A 305 3.11 -13.47 22.35
CA GLY A 305 3.16 -12.30 23.24
C GLY A 305 4.55 -11.70 23.34
N VAL A 306 5.62 -12.50 23.50
CA VAL A 306 7.00 -11.98 23.52
C VAL A 306 7.36 -11.30 22.20
N VAL A 307 7.04 -11.91 21.05
CA VAL A 307 7.27 -11.28 19.75
C VAL A 307 6.47 -9.99 19.62
N THR A 308 5.20 -10.02 20.00
CA THR A 308 4.32 -8.83 19.96
C THR A 308 4.88 -7.70 20.81
N LEU A 309 5.33 -7.99 22.04
CA LEU A 309 5.92 -7.00 22.94
C LEU A 309 7.24 -6.44 22.40
N LEU A 310 8.08 -7.26 21.77
CA LEU A 310 9.31 -6.80 21.13
C LEU A 310 9.01 -5.81 19.99
N LEU A 311 8.10 -6.18 19.07
CA LEU A 311 7.70 -5.31 17.96
C LEU A 311 7.03 -4.03 18.46
N PHE A 312 6.17 -4.14 19.48
CA PHE A 312 5.51 -2.99 20.10
C PHE A 312 6.54 -2.05 20.74
N THR A 313 7.53 -2.59 21.44
CA THR A 313 8.64 -1.81 22.01
C THR A 313 9.45 -1.12 20.91
N THR A 314 9.71 -1.80 19.79
CA THR A 314 10.39 -1.20 18.63
C THR A 314 9.61 -0.02 18.06
N ILE A 315 8.28 -0.14 17.94
CA ILE A 315 7.42 0.98 17.51
C ILE A 315 7.52 2.15 18.49
N LEU A 316 7.39 1.90 19.79
CA LEU A 316 7.51 2.98 20.79
C LEU A 316 8.88 3.67 20.76
N MET A 317 9.96 2.90 20.55
CA MET A 317 11.30 3.48 20.38
C MET A 317 11.40 4.30 19.10
N ALA A 318 10.81 3.84 18.00
CA ALA A 318 10.77 4.57 16.73
C ALA A 318 10.04 5.91 16.89
N VAL A 319 8.83 5.90 17.47
CA VAL A 319 8.06 7.12 17.75
C VAL A 319 8.85 8.08 18.63
N GLN A 320 9.50 7.59 19.69
CA GLN A 320 10.30 8.44 20.57
C GLN A 320 11.48 9.11 19.84
N VAL A 321 12.13 8.40 18.91
CA VAL A 321 13.21 8.97 18.09
C VAL A 321 12.67 10.07 17.19
N GLN A 322 11.53 9.83 16.52
CA GLN A 322 10.93 10.78 15.58
C GLN A 322 10.36 12.02 16.26
N GLU A 323 9.78 11.85 17.46
CA GLU A 323 9.27 12.95 18.28
C GLU A 323 10.40 13.87 18.78
N ASN A 324 11.58 13.30 19.08
CA ASN A 324 12.75 14.07 19.49
C ASN A 324 13.43 14.83 18.34
N SER A 325 13.14 14.49 17.08
CA SER A 325 13.76 15.09 15.90
C SER A 325 12.79 15.88 15.00
N VAL A 326 11.61 16.24 15.52
CA VAL A 326 10.58 17.01 14.77
C VAL A 326 11.14 18.34 14.27
N ASP A 327 11.88 19.06 15.12
CA ASP A 327 12.44 20.38 14.80
C ASP A 327 13.59 20.35 13.79
N GLU A 328 14.13 19.17 13.48
CA GLU A 328 15.21 18.98 12.49
C GLU A 328 14.67 18.32 11.20
N ARG A 329 13.37 18.01 11.15
CA ARG A 329 12.76 17.25 10.07
C ARG A 329 12.71 18.07 8.77
N VAL A 330 13.15 17.44 7.69
CA VAL A 330 12.90 17.89 6.31
C VAL A 330 11.72 17.07 5.79
N SER A 331 10.70 17.71 5.23
CA SER A 331 9.56 17.02 4.60
C SER A 331 9.80 16.85 3.10
N PHE A 332 10.30 17.88 2.43
CA PHE A 332 10.50 17.91 0.99
C PHE A 332 11.85 18.51 0.62
N GLN A 333 12.40 18.07 -0.52
CA GLN A 333 13.59 18.65 -1.14
C GLN A 333 13.26 19.05 -2.57
N LEU A 334 13.41 20.33 -2.89
CA LEU A 334 13.06 20.88 -4.20
C LEU A 334 14.32 21.32 -4.92
N GLY A 335 14.58 20.73 -6.08
CA GLY A 335 15.57 21.22 -7.02
C GLY A 335 15.17 22.58 -7.63
N PRO A 336 16.06 23.17 -8.43
CA PRO A 336 15.80 24.44 -9.10
C PRO A 336 14.59 24.34 -10.03
N ASN A 337 13.69 25.31 -9.97
CA ASN A 337 12.45 25.38 -10.75
C ASN A 337 11.48 24.18 -10.53
N GLU A 338 11.67 23.43 -9.45
CA GLU A 338 10.76 22.33 -9.10
C GLU A 338 9.59 22.79 -8.26
N SER A 339 8.51 22.04 -8.35
CA SER A 339 7.32 22.24 -7.54
C SER A 339 6.80 20.91 -7.03
N LEU A 340 6.41 20.88 -5.76
CA LEU A 340 5.83 19.72 -5.08
C LEU A 340 4.56 20.14 -4.35
N TYR A 341 3.85 19.19 -3.74
CA TYR A 341 2.70 19.50 -2.90
C TYR A 341 2.58 18.56 -1.70
N GLU A 342 1.98 19.09 -0.64
CA GLU A 342 1.46 18.33 0.51
C GLU A 342 -0.06 18.19 0.39
N ILE A 343 -0.62 17.07 0.84
CA ILE A 343 -2.07 16.80 0.78
C ILE A 343 -2.69 17.02 2.16
N ILE A 344 -3.66 17.92 2.23
CA ILE A 344 -4.50 18.11 3.42
C ILE A 344 -5.80 17.32 3.23
N GLN A 345 -6.04 16.39 4.14
CA GLN A 345 -7.21 15.52 4.13
C GLN A 345 -8.47 16.24 4.62
N PRO A 346 -9.67 15.79 4.21
CA PRO A 346 -10.92 16.27 4.78
C PRO A 346 -10.98 16.03 6.29
N HIS A 347 -11.60 16.97 7.00
CA HIS A 347 -11.70 17.00 8.46
C HIS A 347 -13.10 17.48 8.88
N GLN A 348 -13.46 17.37 10.15
CA GLN A 348 -14.82 17.72 10.61
C GLN A 348 -15.15 19.21 10.40
N GLU A 349 -16.43 19.52 10.17
CA GLU A 349 -16.94 20.90 10.19
C GLU A 349 -16.53 21.58 11.51
N ASP A 350 -16.09 22.84 11.44
CA ASP A 350 -15.59 23.68 12.54
C ASP A 350 -14.19 23.36 13.11
N ILE A 351 -13.46 22.40 12.53
CA ILE A 351 -12.02 22.22 12.74
C ILE A 351 -11.27 22.87 11.58
N TYR A 352 -10.07 23.37 11.84
CA TYR A 352 -9.12 23.82 10.82
C TYR A 352 -7.82 23.04 11.01
N VAL A 353 -7.10 22.78 9.92
CA VAL A 353 -5.75 22.22 9.99
C VAL A 353 -4.76 23.39 10.09
N GLU A 354 -3.96 23.42 11.14
CA GLU A 354 -2.84 24.35 11.28
C GLU A 354 -1.61 23.78 10.56
N SER A 355 -1.26 24.38 9.43
CA SER A 355 -0.11 23.97 8.62
C SER A 355 1.03 24.98 8.75
N ASN A 356 2.12 24.57 9.38
CA ASN A 356 3.35 25.35 9.48
C ASN A 356 4.31 24.96 8.36
N VAL A 357 4.48 25.84 7.37
CA VAL A 357 5.41 25.66 6.25
C VAL A 357 6.68 26.46 6.55
N THR A 358 7.77 25.77 6.90
CA THR A 358 9.08 26.38 7.19
C THR A 358 10.02 26.22 6.01
N ASN A 359 10.58 27.33 5.54
CA ASN A 359 11.71 27.34 4.61
C ASN A 359 13.01 27.16 5.41
N LEU A 360 13.70 26.03 5.20
CA LEU A 360 14.95 25.71 5.89
C LEU A 360 16.21 26.21 5.15
N ASP A 361 16.05 26.82 3.98
CA ASP A 361 17.17 27.41 3.23
C ASP A 361 17.58 28.77 3.81
N GLU A 362 18.86 29.10 3.69
CA GLU A 362 19.45 30.35 4.20
C GLU A 362 19.42 31.50 3.19
N THR A 363 19.10 31.23 1.92
CA THR A 363 19.32 32.16 0.80
C THR A 363 18.12 32.32 -0.12
N ILE A 364 17.41 31.25 -0.43
CA ILE A 364 16.34 31.22 -1.42
C ILE A 364 15.00 31.49 -0.75
N THR A 365 14.19 32.37 -1.35
CA THR A 365 12.78 32.56 -0.98
C THR A 365 11.94 31.58 -1.80
N ILE A 366 11.04 30.85 -1.15
CA ILE A 366 10.11 29.92 -1.83
C ILE A 366 8.73 30.53 -1.98
N GLU A 367 7.96 29.97 -2.90
CA GLU A 367 6.57 30.34 -3.13
C GLU A 367 5.62 29.21 -2.74
N VAL A 368 4.46 29.58 -2.19
CA VAL A 368 3.45 28.63 -1.70
C VAL A 368 2.06 29.06 -2.18
N VAL A 369 1.27 28.10 -2.66
CA VAL A 369 -0.13 28.31 -3.06
C VAL A 369 -1.00 27.20 -2.47
N VAL A 370 -2.14 27.57 -1.88
CA VAL A 370 -3.11 26.60 -1.37
C VAL A 370 -4.28 26.51 -2.35
N LEU A 371 -4.59 25.31 -2.84
CA LEU A 371 -5.67 25.05 -3.80
C LEU A 371 -6.45 23.79 -3.44
N GLY A 372 -7.75 23.76 -3.75
CA GLY A 372 -8.49 22.49 -3.80
C GLY A 372 -7.97 21.60 -4.93
N ILE A 373 -7.95 20.28 -4.72
CA ILE A 373 -7.30 19.35 -5.68
C ILE A 373 -7.92 19.38 -7.09
N GLU A 374 -9.23 19.60 -7.19
CA GLU A 374 -9.95 19.69 -8.47
C GLU A 374 -9.58 20.98 -9.24
N ILE A 375 -9.24 22.05 -8.51
CA ILE A 375 -8.83 23.33 -9.11
C ILE A 375 -7.41 23.23 -9.66
N ALA A 376 -6.54 22.47 -8.99
CA ALA A 376 -5.14 22.29 -9.37
C ALA A 376 -4.92 21.30 -10.53
N GLN A 377 -5.94 20.51 -10.92
CA GLN A 377 -5.80 19.52 -11.99
C GLN A 377 -5.16 20.07 -13.29
N PRO A 378 -5.50 21.28 -13.79
CA PRO A 378 -4.93 21.80 -15.04
C PRO A 378 -3.42 22.12 -14.95
N SER A 379 -2.85 22.27 -13.76
CA SER A 379 -1.41 22.53 -13.60
C SER A 379 -0.57 21.25 -13.58
N MET A 380 -1.17 20.06 -13.54
CA MET A 380 -0.44 18.79 -13.44
C MET A 380 -0.43 18.08 -14.79
N ASN A 381 0.74 18.04 -15.43
CA ASN A 381 0.90 17.40 -16.73
C ASN A 381 2.32 16.86 -16.94
N ASN A 382 2.45 15.72 -17.63
CA ASN A 382 3.72 15.09 -17.98
C ASN A 382 4.67 14.95 -16.78
N GLY A 383 4.19 14.47 -15.63
CA GLY A 383 5.06 14.22 -14.47
C GLY A 383 5.52 15.48 -13.72
N SER A 384 5.05 16.68 -14.11
CA SER A 384 5.46 17.96 -13.54
C SER A 384 4.28 18.89 -13.21
N ILE A 385 4.54 19.93 -12.40
CA ILE A 385 3.55 20.96 -12.06
C ILE A 385 3.95 22.26 -12.77
N ASP A 386 3.09 22.79 -13.62
CA ASP A 386 3.27 24.10 -14.26
C ASP A 386 2.91 25.21 -13.27
N TRP A 387 3.96 25.79 -12.68
CA TRP A 387 3.81 26.84 -11.68
C TRP A 387 3.12 28.11 -12.21
N ASN A 388 3.23 28.43 -13.50
CA ASN A 388 2.55 29.60 -14.07
C ASN A 388 1.04 29.42 -14.04
N ILE A 389 0.56 28.20 -14.26
CA ILE A 389 -0.85 27.86 -14.12
C ILE A 389 -1.25 27.96 -12.65
N VAL A 390 -0.46 27.39 -11.72
CA VAL A 390 -0.74 27.46 -10.27
C VAL A 390 -0.90 28.91 -9.79
N ARG A 391 0.01 29.82 -10.15
CA ARG A 391 -0.06 31.24 -9.80
C ARG A 391 -1.33 31.94 -10.31
N SER A 392 -1.91 31.44 -11.41
CA SER A 392 -3.16 32.00 -11.97
C SER A 392 -4.42 31.51 -11.25
N LEU A 393 -4.33 30.40 -10.51
CA LEU A 393 -5.45 29.72 -9.88
C LEU A 393 -5.67 30.13 -8.42
N GLY A 394 -4.63 30.59 -7.72
CA GLY A 394 -4.68 30.90 -6.29
C GLY A 394 -3.78 32.05 -5.84
N ALA A 395 -3.91 32.42 -4.56
CA ALA A 395 -3.06 33.44 -3.96
C ALA A 395 -1.66 32.88 -3.70
N VAL A 396 -0.64 33.64 -4.11
CA VAL A 396 0.77 33.29 -3.93
C VAL A 396 1.30 33.90 -2.64
N TYR A 397 1.76 33.05 -1.75
CA TYR A 397 2.51 33.42 -0.55
C TYR A 397 4.00 33.22 -0.79
N THR A 398 4.85 34.03 -0.17
CA THR A 398 6.30 33.91 -0.25
C THR A 398 6.87 33.68 1.14
N ILE A 399 7.81 32.74 1.27
CA ILE A 399 8.46 32.41 2.55
C ILE A 399 9.95 32.73 2.43
N SER A 400 10.37 33.78 3.16
CA SER A 400 11.77 34.19 3.22
C SER A 400 12.66 33.09 3.83
N PRO A 401 13.98 33.12 3.60
CA PRO A 401 14.91 32.20 4.22
C PRO A 401 14.73 32.11 5.74
N MET A 402 14.83 30.89 6.28
CA MET A 402 14.71 30.61 7.72
C MET A 402 13.42 31.14 8.37
N SER A 403 12.33 31.28 7.60
CA SER A 403 11.04 31.77 8.08
C SER A 403 9.93 30.75 7.90
N THR A 404 8.84 30.94 8.62
CA THR A 404 7.68 30.03 8.62
C THR A 404 6.42 30.80 8.22
N LEU A 405 5.65 30.22 7.31
CA LEU A 405 4.29 30.63 6.99
C LEU A 405 3.32 29.73 7.74
N GLN A 406 2.41 30.36 8.48
CA GLN A 406 1.31 29.66 9.15
C GLN A 406 0.08 29.75 8.25
N LEU A 407 -0.53 28.61 7.98
CA LEU A 407 -1.74 28.47 7.18
C LEU A 407 -2.82 27.81 8.03
N GLU A 408 -4.02 28.38 7.98
CA GLU A 408 -5.23 27.77 8.55
C GLU A 408 -6.09 27.30 7.38
N ILE A 409 -6.22 25.98 7.22
CA ILE A 409 -6.93 25.38 6.09
C ILE A 409 -8.23 24.78 6.60
N SER A 410 -9.35 25.32 6.13
CA SER A 410 -10.69 24.81 6.44
C SER A 410 -11.33 24.25 5.17
N SER A 411 -11.16 22.94 4.98
CA SER A 411 -11.77 22.17 3.89
C SER A 411 -12.48 20.92 4.44
N PRO A 412 -13.71 21.05 4.96
CA PRO A 412 -14.40 19.94 5.64
C PRO A 412 -14.79 18.79 4.70
N ASP A 413 -15.14 19.09 3.44
CA ASP A 413 -15.65 18.10 2.49
C ASP A 413 -14.68 17.77 1.33
N ASP A 414 -13.55 18.47 1.23
CA ASP A 414 -12.66 18.39 0.08
C ASP A 414 -11.18 18.36 0.48
N TYR A 415 -10.39 17.65 -0.32
CA TYR A 415 -8.93 17.63 -0.19
C TYR A 415 -8.33 18.93 -0.71
N SER A 416 -7.25 19.39 -0.08
CA SER A 416 -6.50 20.58 -0.49
C SER A 416 -5.03 20.26 -0.69
N TYR A 417 -4.38 20.97 -1.60
CA TYR A 417 -2.92 20.96 -1.75
C TYR A 417 -2.31 22.20 -1.12
N ILE A 418 -1.19 22.01 -0.43
CA ILE A 418 -0.21 23.06 -0.20
C ILE A 418 0.88 22.87 -1.26
N LEU A 419 0.79 23.60 -2.36
CA LEU A 419 1.80 23.55 -3.42
C LEU A 419 2.97 24.45 -3.04
N ILE A 420 4.18 23.95 -3.20
CA ILE A 420 5.43 24.63 -2.87
C ILE A 420 6.35 24.66 -4.10
N HIS A 421 7.04 25.77 -4.31
CA HIS A 421 7.90 25.98 -5.47
C HIS A 421 9.23 26.65 -5.11
N ASN A 422 10.29 26.14 -5.73
CA ASN A 422 11.61 26.74 -5.73
C ASN A 422 11.80 27.60 -6.99
N PRO A 423 11.78 28.93 -6.89
CA PRO A 423 11.88 29.82 -8.06
C PRO A 423 13.32 29.96 -8.59
N SER A 424 14.31 29.23 -8.05
CA SER A 424 15.68 29.31 -8.57
C SER A 424 15.76 28.81 -10.01
N GLU A 425 16.41 29.61 -10.87
CA GLU A 425 16.71 29.26 -12.26
C GLU A 425 18.12 28.65 -12.43
N ASN A 426 18.89 28.50 -11.35
CA ASN A 426 20.25 27.97 -11.43
C ASN A 426 20.23 26.48 -11.81
N SER A 427 21.08 26.06 -12.73
CA SER A 427 21.07 24.68 -13.25
C SER A 427 21.61 23.62 -12.27
N SER A 428 22.18 24.01 -11.13
CA SER A 428 22.70 23.07 -10.12
C SER A 428 22.97 23.73 -8.78
N GLY A 429 22.68 23.04 -7.68
CA GLY A 429 23.13 23.40 -6.33
C GLY A 429 22.11 24.13 -5.45
N ASP A 430 21.01 24.61 -6.04
CA ASP A 430 19.97 25.36 -5.33
C ASP A 430 18.84 24.43 -4.89
N VAL A 431 19.17 23.39 -4.12
CA VAL A 431 18.16 22.49 -3.54
C VAL A 431 17.63 23.10 -2.26
N VAL A 432 16.33 23.41 -2.23
CA VAL A 432 15.66 23.97 -1.05
C VAL A 432 15.02 22.86 -0.23
N GLN A 433 15.29 22.86 1.07
CA GLN A 433 14.64 21.97 2.02
C GLN A 433 13.45 22.69 2.67
N VAL A 434 12.31 22.02 2.69
CA VAL A 434 11.06 22.54 3.26
C VAL A 434 10.56 21.57 4.31
N ARG A 435 10.12 22.12 5.44
CA ARG A 435 9.41 21.37 6.47
C ARG A 435 7.95 21.81 6.50
N ILE A 436 7.06 20.83 6.48
CA ILE A 436 5.62 21.04 6.67
C ILE A 436 5.17 20.21 7.87
N ILE A 437 4.57 20.87 8.86
CA ILE A 437 3.94 20.23 10.02
C ILE A 437 2.47 20.60 9.98
N ASN A 438 1.61 19.59 9.94
CA ASN A 438 0.16 19.73 9.95
C ASN A 438 -0.38 19.26 11.30
N ASP A 439 -1.03 20.15 12.04
CA ASP A 439 -1.76 19.83 13.26
C ASP A 439 -3.26 19.73 12.95
N TYR A 440 -3.80 18.52 13.10
CA TYR A 440 -5.23 18.23 12.92
C TYR A 440 -6.03 18.35 14.23
N HIS A 441 -5.37 18.67 15.35
CA HIS A 441 -5.91 18.79 16.70
C HIS A 441 -6.59 17.52 17.23
N GLU A 442 -6.08 16.35 16.82
CA GLU A 442 -6.58 15.03 17.24
C GLU A 442 -5.48 14.17 17.90
N ASP A 443 -5.70 13.72 19.14
CA ASP A 443 -4.82 12.74 19.78
C ASP A 443 -5.36 11.31 19.55
N VAL A 444 -4.83 10.67 18.51
CA VAL A 444 -5.22 9.32 18.08
C VAL A 444 -4.09 8.28 18.15
N MET A 445 -2.99 8.62 18.85
CA MET A 445 -1.81 7.76 18.96
C MET A 445 -2.12 6.38 19.57
N VAL A 446 -2.99 6.32 20.58
CA VAL A 446 -3.37 5.05 21.22
C VAL A 446 -4.17 4.16 20.27
N GLN A 447 -5.04 4.75 19.46
CA GLN A 447 -5.85 4.07 18.45
C GLN A 447 -4.94 3.49 17.35
N ALA A 448 -3.97 4.27 16.88
CA ALA A 448 -2.94 3.82 15.94
C ALA A 448 -2.14 2.62 16.49
N LEU A 449 -1.63 2.74 17.72
CA LEU A 449 -0.91 1.65 18.39
C LEU A 449 -1.77 0.39 18.55
N ALA A 450 -3.04 0.54 18.93
CA ALA A 450 -3.98 -0.56 19.10
C ALA A 450 -4.26 -1.29 17.78
N LEU A 451 -4.45 -0.55 16.68
CA LEU A 451 -4.70 -1.10 15.36
C LEU A 451 -3.53 -1.97 14.88
N SER A 452 -2.30 -1.57 15.20
CA SER A 452 -1.07 -2.29 14.83
C SER A 452 -0.85 -3.60 15.58
N ILE A 453 -1.50 -3.83 16.74
CA ILE A 453 -1.30 -5.07 17.54
C ILE A 453 -1.64 -6.32 16.73
N CYS A 454 -2.65 -6.24 15.85
CA CYS A 454 -3.03 -7.37 15.00
C CYS A 454 -1.89 -7.81 14.07
N SER A 455 -1.18 -6.87 13.45
CA SER A 455 0.00 -7.15 12.60
C SER A 455 1.11 -7.85 13.40
N MET A 456 1.43 -7.33 14.58
CA MET A 456 2.48 -7.86 15.45
C MET A 456 2.16 -9.28 15.91
N TRP A 457 0.91 -9.53 16.30
CA TRP A 457 0.46 -10.87 16.68
C TRP A 457 0.53 -11.84 15.50
N MET A 458 0.09 -11.44 14.30
CA MET A 458 0.17 -12.28 13.10
C MET A 458 1.62 -12.67 12.79
N THR A 459 2.55 -11.73 12.93
CA THR A 459 3.99 -11.99 12.79
C THR A 459 4.49 -12.98 13.84
N GLY A 460 4.10 -12.79 15.10
CA GLY A 460 4.38 -13.73 16.20
C GLY A 460 3.84 -15.13 15.94
N PHE A 461 2.62 -15.23 15.39
CA PHE A 461 2.00 -16.51 15.02
C PHE A 461 2.82 -17.25 13.97
N VAL A 462 3.25 -16.57 12.90
CA VAL A 462 4.06 -17.18 11.82
C VAL A 462 5.40 -17.68 12.39
N ILE A 463 6.09 -16.85 13.17
CA ILE A 463 7.36 -17.22 13.80
C ILE A 463 7.19 -18.45 14.69
N ASN A 464 6.17 -18.44 15.57
CA ASN A 464 5.88 -19.56 16.46
C ASN A 464 5.54 -20.84 15.67
N ARG A 465 4.74 -20.71 14.60
CA ARG A 465 4.34 -21.83 13.75
C ARG A 465 5.53 -22.46 13.03
N LEU A 466 6.41 -21.65 12.42
CA LEU A 466 7.62 -22.14 11.77
C LEU A 466 8.57 -22.81 12.76
N ARG A 467 8.78 -22.21 13.93
CA ARG A 467 9.58 -22.79 15.01
C ARG A 467 9.05 -24.16 15.46
N ARG A 468 7.72 -24.29 15.58
CA ARG A 468 7.08 -25.56 15.94
C ARG A 468 7.22 -26.59 14.82
N LEU A 469 7.01 -26.23 13.56
CA LEU A 469 7.23 -27.13 12.41
C LEU A 469 8.67 -27.65 12.40
N TYR A 470 9.66 -26.78 12.59
CA TYR A 470 11.07 -27.16 12.69
C TYR A 470 11.33 -28.13 13.85
N LYS A 471 10.80 -27.83 15.05
CA LYS A 471 10.95 -28.67 16.24
C LYS A 471 10.43 -30.09 16.04
N TYR A 472 9.34 -30.26 15.29
CA TYR A 472 8.73 -31.55 15.02
C TYR A 472 9.14 -32.15 13.66
N ASN A 473 10.24 -31.67 13.06
CA ASN A 473 10.78 -32.15 11.77
C ASN A 473 9.76 -32.13 10.61
N ARG A 474 8.81 -31.18 10.66
CA ARG A 474 7.81 -30.95 9.63
C ARG A 474 8.28 -29.89 8.65
N LYS A 475 7.78 -29.97 7.42
CA LYS A 475 8.12 -29.00 6.38
C LYS A 475 7.43 -27.67 6.64
N PHE A 476 8.06 -26.56 6.31
CA PHE A 476 7.50 -25.22 6.55
C PHE A 476 6.16 -24.97 5.83
N TYR A 477 5.91 -25.68 4.73
CA TYR A 477 4.66 -25.63 3.97
C TYR A 477 3.57 -26.57 4.48
N ASP A 478 3.79 -27.31 5.57
CA ASP A 478 2.77 -28.18 6.16
C ASP A 478 1.67 -27.34 6.85
N SER A 479 0.48 -27.31 6.24
CA SER A 479 -0.69 -26.60 6.78
C SER A 479 -1.50 -27.41 7.79
N THR A 480 -1.14 -28.67 8.05
CA THR A 480 -1.93 -29.53 8.94
C THR A 480 -2.04 -28.92 10.35
N PRO A 481 -3.26 -28.78 10.89
CA PRO A 481 -3.47 -28.30 12.24
C PRO A 481 -2.73 -29.14 13.27
N SER A 482 -2.14 -28.48 14.27
CA SER A 482 -1.20 -29.17 15.15
C SER A 482 -1.80 -30.15 16.16
N HIS A 483 -3.11 -30.19 16.27
CA HIS A 483 -3.79 -31.23 17.06
C HIS A 483 -3.82 -32.59 16.34
N LEU A 484 -3.39 -32.63 15.09
CA LEU A 484 -3.21 -33.85 14.30
C LEU A 484 -1.76 -34.32 14.26
N TRP A 485 -0.85 -33.60 14.91
CA TRP A 485 0.55 -34.00 14.97
C TRP A 485 0.69 -35.06 16.04
N GLU A 486 1.01 -36.29 15.65
CA GLU A 486 1.24 -37.39 16.60
C GLU A 486 2.39 -37.09 17.59
N GLU A 487 3.29 -36.20 17.19
CA GLU A 487 4.50 -35.82 17.93
C GLU A 487 4.28 -34.69 18.97
N GLU A 488 3.13 -34.00 18.99
CA GLU A 488 2.86 -32.81 19.83
C GLU A 488 1.68 -32.89 20.80
#